data_AF-A0A353BAX4-F1
#
_entry.id   AF-A0A353BAX4-F1
#
_cell.length_a   1.000
_cell.length_b   1.000
_cell.length_c   1.000
_cell.angle_alpha   90.00
_cell.angle_beta   90.00
_cell.angle_gamma   90.00
#
_symmetry.space_group_name_H-M   'P 1'
#
loop_
_entity.id
_entity.type
_entity.pdbx_description
1 polymer ?
#
loop_
_entity_poly.entity_id
_entity_poly.type
_entity_poly.pdbx_seq_one_letter_code
_entity_poly.pdbx_strand_id
1 'polypeptide(L)'
;MIPPSPACAMFRVWPLAMANRLVLCWLSVLGLWAALTETLHAQIELPTAPISQAGAWKSAQLASIQSQLKSVKGSSLEPELQSQRRWLTAWQPAGMSKAPLWEPPKALAAQEPWKEPELDPSGKASELRKRLLGKEAKPTKADTDALERAINASPEDLGLRQLYLHWIDQYKFRKLYQDDIRNAAQALIDLIAKRGVPKTGETATKLVTARRFALYRKVRAIAYRDLPEVTGNRPIKSPKEYDKLLRGAFADLIADAGRGRQEFILIEIRMLRRDALLGSALALLEDYGSVLEPKWLLKKRRDILGELGWSFPGSEAAKLYAPFESDQSVTR
;
A
#
# COMPACT_ATOMS: atom_id res chain seq x y z
N MET A 1 48.10 -3.93 17.24
CA MET A 1 47.27 -4.96 17.90
C MET A 1 46.43 -4.27 18.94
N ILE A 2 45.14 -4.12 18.65
CA ILE A 2 44.17 -3.39 19.47
C ILE A 2 43.30 -4.47 20.15
N PRO A 3 43.14 -4.48 21.49
CA PRO A 3 42.36 -5.49 22.17
C PRO A 3 40.85 -5.24 22.00
N PRO A 4 40.00 -6.29 22.02
CA PRO A 4 38.55 -6.15 21.91
C PRO A 4 37.92 -5.72 23.25
N SER A 5 36.91 -4.86 23.16
CA SER A 5 36.07 -4.45 24.28
C SER A 5 34.95 -5.49 24.52
N PRO A 6 34.60 -5.81 25.78
CA PRO A 6 33.71 -6.92 26.10
C PRO A 6 32.23 -6.54 26.06
N ALA A 7 31.43 -7.52 25.63
CA ALA A 7 29.99 -7.57 25.81
C ALA A 7 29.63 -7.51 27.30
N CYS A 8 28.69 -6.63 27.67
CA CYS A 8 28.10 -6.60 28.99
C CYS A 8 26.66 -7.11 28.91
N ALA A 9 26.48 -8.37 29.30
CA ALA A 9 25.21 -8.98 29.59
C ALA A 9 24.73 -8.50 30.97
N MET A 10 23.53 -7.93 31.04
CA MET A 10 22.81 -7.76 32.30
C MET A 10 21.50 -8.56 32.23
N PHE A 11 21.53 -9.74 32.87
CA PHE A 11 20.36 -10.44 33.34
C PHE A 11 19.72 -9.60 34.46
N ARG A 12 18.48 -9.14 34.25
CA ARG A 12 17.60 -8.67 35.33
C ARG A 12 16.54 -9.72 35.59
N VAL A 13 16.60 -10.31 36.76
CA VAL A 13 15.57 -11.16 37.36
C VAL A 13 14.33 -10.28 37.60
N TRP A 14 13.19 -10.68 37.02
CA TRP A 14 11.87 -10.10 37.31
C TRP A 14 11.11 -11.02 38.26
N PRO A 15 10.45 -10.50 39.31
CA PRO A 15 9.67 -11.32 40.22
C PRO A 15 8.35 -11.78 39.60
N LEU A 16 8.09 -13.10 39.68
CA LEU A 16 6.79 -13.73 39.44
C LEU A 16 5.78 -13.25 40.50
N ALA A 17 4.95 -12.25 40.18
CA ALA A 17 3.78 -11.92 41.01
C ALA A 17 2.70 -11.09 40.30
N MET A 18 2.30 -11.41 39.06
CA MET A 18 1.06 -10.85 38.46
C MET A 18 0.44 -11.76 37.38
N ALA A 19 0.33 -13.06 37.66
CA ALA A 19 -0.18 -14.03 36.67
C ALA A 19 -1.70 -14.31 36.76
N ASN A 20 -2.49 -13.65 37.63
CA ASN A 20 -3.85 -14.12 37.91
C ASN A 20 -4.99 -13.08 37.86
N ARG A 21 -4.79 -11.93 37.20
CA ARG A 21 -5.88 -10.94 36.97
C ARG A 21 -6.06 -10.46 35.52
N LEU A 22 -5.26 -10.96 34.58
CA LEU A 22 -5.36 -10.62 33.15
C LEU A 22 -6.17 -11.63 32.32
N VAL A 23 -6.54 -12.79 32.88
CA VAL A 23 -7.28 -13.84 32.16
C VAL A 23 -8.79 -13.55 32.08
N LEU A 24 -9.35 -12.77 33.01
CA LEU A 24 -10.80 -12.50 33.07
C LEU A 24 -11.26 -11.29 32.25
N CYS A 25 -10.34 -10.43 31.77
CA CYS A 25 -10.69 -9.29 30.91
C CYS A 25 -10.67 -9.63 29.41
N TRP A 26 -10.05 -10.76 29.03
CA TRP A 26 -10.00 -11.24 27.65
C TRP A 26 -11.24 -12.05 27.24
N LEU A 27 -11.93 -12.68 28.19
CA LEU A 27 -13.13 -13.49 27.89
C LEU A 27 -14.37 -12.63 27.58
N SER A 28 -14.45 -11.41 28.10
CA SER A 28 -15.56 -10.48 27.82
C SER A 28 -15.44 -9.75 26.48
N VAL A 29 -14.24 -9.65 25.88
CA VAL A 29 -14.05 -9.10 24.52
C VAL A 29 -14.22 -10.19 23.45
N LEU A 30 -13.92 -11.44 23.77
CA LEU A 30 -14.19 -12.59 22.89
C LEU A 30 -15.69 -12.95 22.81
N GLY A 31 -16.44 -12.77 23.90
CA GLY A 31 -17.89 -13.04 23.91
C GLY A 31 -18.73 -12.08 23.04
N LEU A 32 -18.31 -10.81 22.90
CA LEU A 32 -19.00 -9.86 22.02
C LEU A 32 -18.56 -9.96 20.55
N TRP A 33 -17.40 -10.56 20.27
CA TRP A 33 -16.98 -10.87 18.90
C TRP A 33 -17.67 -12.13 18.36
N ALA A 34 -17.87 -13.15 19.20
CA ALA A 34 -18.56 -14.38 18.80
C ALA A 34 -20.01 -14.12 18.32
N ALA A 35 -20.76 -13.25 19.01
CA ALA A 35 -22.15 -12.93 18.66
C ALA A 35 -22.31 -12.02 17.41
N LEU A 36 -21.24 -11.36 16.94
CA LEU A 36 -21.22 -10.60 15.67
C LEU A 36 -20.61 -11.39 14.51
N THR A 37 -19.90 -12.48 14.78
CA THR A 37 -19.33 -13.37 13.75
C THR A 37 -20.28 -14.48 13.29
N GLU A 38 -21.33 -14.81 14.05
CA GLU A 38 -22.26 -15.89 13.72
C GLU A 38 -23.17 -15.61 12.52
N THR A 39 -23.22 -14.38 12.00
CA THR A 39 -24.01 -14.04 10.78
C THR A 39 -23.19 -13.87 9.50
N LEU A 40 -21.88 -14.15 9.46
CA LEU A 40 -21.06 -13.76 8.31
C LEU A 40 -20.16 -14.83 7.65
N HIS A 41 -20.16 -16.09 8.08
CA HIS A 41 -19.27 -17.11 7.48
C HIS A 41 -19.92 -18.47 7.18
N ALA A 42 -21.06 -18.48 6.49
CA ALA A 42 -21.59 -19.70 5.89
C ALA A 42 -21.52 -19.63 4.36
N GLN A 43 -20.34 -19.80 3.76
CA GLN A 43 -20.22 -20.33 2.39
C GLN A 43 -19.02 -21.28 2.29
N ILE A 44 -19.32 -22.58 2.40
CA ILE A 44 -18.47 -23.71 2.05
C ILE A 44 -18.41 -23.81 0.51
N GLU A 45 -17.23 -24.10 -0.02
CA GLU A 45 -16.89 -24.19 -1.45
C GLU A 45 -17.67 -25.27 -2.22
N LEU A 46 -17.92 -25.03 -3.52
CA LEU A 46 -18.03 -26.07 -4.56
C LEU A 46 -17.40 -25.57 -5.88
N PRO A 47 -16.76 -26.48 -6.67
CA PRO A 47 -16.03 -26.15 -7.88
C PRO A 47 -16.99 -25.89 -9.05
N THR A 48 -16.73 -24.79 -9.78
CA THR A 48 -17.42 -24.37 -11.02
C THR A 48 -18.93 -24.55 -10.99
N ALA A 49 -19.57 -23.85 -10.07
CA ALA A 49 -21.00 -23.66 -10.08
C ALA A 49 -21.47 -23.09 -11.45
N PRO A 50 -22.52 -23.65 -12.09
CA PRO A 50 -23.01 -23.21 -13.39
C PRO A 50 -23.38 -21.72 -13.39
N ILE A 51 -23.35 -21.08 -14.57
CA ILE A 51 -23.65 -19.65 -14.76
C ILE A 51 -24.98 -19.25 -14.09
N SER A 52 -25.96 -20.15 -14.08
CA SER A 52 -27.25 -19.98 -13.40
C SER A 52 -27.11 -19.74 -11.89
N GLN A 53 -26.16 -20.40 -11.23
CA GLN A 53 -25.89 -20.20 -9.80
C GLN A 53 -25.19 -18.88 -9.52
N ALA A 54 -24.25 -18.45 -10.36
CA ALA A 54 -23.58 -17.16 -10.23
C ALA A 54 -24.56 -15.98 -10.39
N GLY A 55 -25.50 -16.10 -11.34
CA GLY A 55 -26.58 -15.12 -11.53
C GLY A 55 -27.56 -15.05 -10.36
N ALA A 56 -27.96 -16.21 -9.82
CA ALA A 56 -28.79 -16.29 -8.62
C ALA A 56 -28.09 -15.68 -7.40
N TRP A 57 -26.80 -16.00 -7.21
CA TRP A 57 -25.96 -15.43 -6.15
C TRP A 57 -25.87 -13.90 -6.27
N LYS A 58 -25.56 -13.37 -7.46
CA LYS A 58 -25.51 -11.91 -7.71
C LYS A 58 -26.82 -11.24 -7.32
N SER A 59 -27.95 -11.82 -7.73
CA SER A 59 -29.28 -11.28 -7.46
C SER A 59 -29.59 -11.26 -5.97
N ALA A 60 -29.24 -12.33 -5.24
CA ALA A 60 -29.38 -12.41 -3.79
C ALA A 60 -28.51 -11.36 -3.06
N GLN A 61 -27.25 -11.18 -3.48
CA GLN A 61 -26.36 -10.17 -2.91
C GLN A 61 -26.90 -8.75 -3.13
N LEU A 62 -27.36 -8.43 -4.34
CA LEU A 62 -27.95 -7.13 -4.65
C LEU A 62 -29.22 -6.86 -3.82
N ALA A 63 -30.07 -7.88 -3.63
CA ALA A 63 -31.25 -7.77 -2.77
C ALA A 63 -30.88 -7.51 -1.29
N SER A 64 -29.87 -8.23 -0.78
CA SER A 64 -29.34 -8.03 0.58
C SER A 64 -28.80 -6.62 0.78
N ILE A 65 -27.93 -6.15 -0.13
CA ILE A 65 -27.36 -4.79 -0.08
C ILE A 65 -28.48 -3.74 -0.16
N GLN A 66 -29.47 -3.94 -1.03
CA GLN A 66 -30.60 -3.01 -1.16
C GLN A 66 -31.46 -2.95 0.12
N SER A 67 -31.58 -4.06 0.85
CA SER A 67 -32.22 -4.10 2.16
C SER A 67 -31.41 -3.33 3.20
N GLN A 68 -30.10 -3.58 3.29
CA GLN A 68 -29.20 -2.88 4.21
C GLN A 68 -29.15 -1.37 3.94
N LEU A 69 -29.12 -0.94 2.68
CA LEU A 69 -29.14 0.48 2.33
C LEU A 69 -30.39 1.22 2.85
N LYS A 70 -31.52 0.53 3.02
CA LYS A 70 -32.73 1.13 3.61
C LYS A 70 -32.55 1.40 5.11
N SER A 71 -31.80 0.55 5.83
CA SER A 71 -31.59 0.68 7.28
C SER A 71 -30.42 1.60 7.63
N VAL A 72 -29.43 1.75 6.75
CA VAL A 72 -28.21 2.55 7.03
C VAL A 72 -28.18 3.93 6.38
N LYS A 73 -29.31 4.42 5.86
CA LYS A 73 -29.40 5.71 5.16
C LYS A 73 -28.88 6.86 6.04
N GLY A 74 -27.97 7.67 5.50
CA GLY A 74 -27.31 8.78 6.18
C GLY A 74 -26.15 8.38 7.11
N SER A 75 -25.87 7.08 7.25
CA SER A 75 -24.73 6.60 8.04
C SER A 75 -23.43 6.60 7.23
N SER A 76 -22.31 6.41 7.93
CA SER A 76 -20.99 6.20 7.31
C SER A 76 -20.88 4.92 6.48
N LEU A 77 -21.81 3.96 6.62
CA LEU A 77 -21.81 2.70 5.86
C LEU A 77 -22.53 2.80 4.52
N GLU A 78 -23.34 3.84 4.31
CA GLU A 78 -24.10 4.01 3.07
C GLU A 78 -23.18 4.08 1.82
N PRO A 79 -22.10 4.88 1.78
CA PRO A 79 -21.21 4.95 0.63
C PRO A 79 -20.56 3.59 0.30
N GLU A 80 -20.17 2.84 1.32
CA GLU A 80 -19.56 1.52 1.18
C GLU A 80 -20.52 0.53 0.49
N LEU A 81 -21.76 0.45 0.97
CA LEU A 81 -22.78 -0.40 0.37
C LEU A 81 -23.17 0.06 -1.04
N GLN A 82 -23.18 1.37 -1.30
CA GLN A 82 -23.40 1.90 -2.65
C GLN A 82 -22.27 1.48 -3.60
N SER A 83 -21.01 1.50 -3.17
CA SER A 83 -19.87 1.03 -3.95
C SER A 83 -19.94 -0.47 -4.23
N GLN A 84 -20.30 -1.29 -3.24
CA GLN A 84 -20.52 -2.73 -3.44
C GLN A 84 -21.63 -2.98 -4.47
N ARG A 85 -22.77 -2.30 -4.33
CA ARG A 85 -23.90 -2.39 -5.27
C ARG A 85 -23.47 -2.01 -6.69
N ARG A 86 -22.78 -0.86 -6.85
CA ARG A 86 -22.26 -0.38 -8.16
C ARG A 86 -21.41 -1.46 -8.82
N TRP A 87 -20.47 -2.05 -8.07
CA TRP A 87 -19.59 -3.08 -8.61
C TRP A 87 -20.36 -4.34 -9.02
N LEU A 88 -21.20 -4.88 -8.14
CA LEU A 88 -22.00 -6.08 -8.43
C LEU A 88 -22.94 -5.89 -9.61
N THR A 89 -23.56 -4.71 -9.74
CA THR A 89 -24.41 -4.40 -10.89
C THR A 89 -23.61 -4.47 -12.20
N ALA A 90 -22.40 -3.91 -12.22
CA ALA A 90 -21.53 -3.88 -13.41
C ALA A 90 -20.95 -5.26 -13.78
N TRP A 91 -20.57 -6.08 -12.80
CA TRP A 91 -20.01 -7.40 -13.08
C TRP A 91 -21.03 -8.35 -13.73
N GLN A 92 -20.66 -8.97 -14.84
CA GLN A 92 -21.45 -10.02 -15.49
C GLN A 92 -20.82 -11.39 -15.18
N PRO A 93 -21.58 -12.37 -14.65
CA PRO A 93 -21.06 -13.72 -14.43
C PRO A 93 -20.42 -14.33 -15.68
N ALA A 94 -19.24 -14.93 -15.52
CA ALA A 94 -18.38 -15.44 -16.59
C ALA A 94 -17.90 -14.39 -17.61
N GLY A 95 -18.17 -13.10 -17.37
CA GLY A 95 -17.85 -11.99 -18.27
C GLY A 95 -16.73 -11.08 -17.76
N MET A 96 -16.02 -11.43 -16.69
CA MET A 96 -14.91 -10.61 -16.21
C MET A 96 -13.77 -10.56 -17.24
N SER A 97 -13.25 -9.36 -17.48
CA SER A 97 -12.13 -9.11 -18.41
C SER A 97 -10.90 -8.55 -17.68
N LYS A 98 -9.80 -8.38 -18.44
CA LYS A 98 -8.57 -7.74 -17.94
C LYS A 98 -8.70 -6.22 -17.77
N ALA A 99 -9.75 -5.61 -18.33
CA ALA A 99 -10.04 -4.18 -18.28
C ALA A 99 -10.84 -3.81 -17.01
N PRO A 100 -10.92 -2.52 -16.64
CA PRO A 100 -11.89 -2.07 -15.63
C PRO A 100 -13.33 -2.36 -16.06
N LEU A 101 -14.23 -2.46 -15.09
CA LEU A 101 -15.66 -2.72 -15.35
C LEU A 101 -16.43 -1.52 -15.93
N TRP A 102 -15.85 -0.32 -15.85
CA TRP A 102 -16.44 0.91 -16.39
C TRP A 102 -15.36 1.91 -16.79
N GLU A 103 -15.78 2.92 -17.55
CA GLU A 103 -14.92 4.02 -17.97
C GLU A 103 -14.47 4.87 -16.76
N PRO A 104 -13.23 5.38 -16.78
CA PRO A 104 -12.71 6.20 -15.70
C PRO A 104 -13.55 7.49 -15.53
N PRO A 105 -13.64 8.03 -14.30
CA PRO A 105 -14.27 9.32 -14.08
C PRO A 105 -13.64 10.41 -14.97
N LYS A 106 -14.44 11.34 -15.50
CA LYS A 106 -13.95 12.45 -16.35
C LYS A 106 -12.81 13.24 -15.70
N ALA A 107 -12.87 13.42 -14.38
CA ALA A 107 -11.83 14.10 -13.61
C ALA A 107 -10.48 13.36 -13.65
N LEU A 108 -10.49 12.02 -13.67
CA LEU A 108 -9.28 11.21 -13.87
C LEU A 108 -8.80 11.30 -15.31
N ALA A 109 -9.69 11.21 -16.29
CA ALA A 109 -9.33 11.33 -17.71
C ALA A 109 -8.68 12.68 -18.04
N ALA A 110 -9.03 13.74 -17.32
CA ALA A 110 -8.43 15.07 -17.44
C ALA A 110 -7.16 15.27 -16.57
N GLN A 111 -6.76 14.28 -15.76
CA GLN A 111 -5.64 14.41 -14.85
C GLN A 111 -4.32 14.07 -15.56
N GLU A 112 -3.44 15.07 -15.70
CA GLU A 112 -2.07 14.85 -16.16
C GLU A 112 -1.24 14.09 -15.10
N PRO A 113 -0.55 12.99 -15.48
CA PRO A 113 0.37 12.30 -14.60
C PRO A 113 1.54 13.19 -14.20
N TRP A 114 1.83 13.25 -12.90
CA TRP A 114 3.05 13.85 -12.40
C TRP A 114 4.22 12.94 -12.69
N LYS A 115 5.22 13.53 -13.36
CA LYS A 115 6.55 12.94 -13.44
C LYS A 115 7.37 13.43 -12.26
N GLU A 116 7.93 12.50 -11.49
CA GLU A 116 8.86 12.87 -10.43
C GLU A 116 10.09 13.57 -11.05
N PRO A 117 10.45 14.77 -10.61
CA PRO A 117 11.61 15.48 -11.12
C PRO A 117 12.88 14.93 -10.52
N GLU A 118 13.98 15.00 -11.27
CA GLU A 118 15.31 14.80 -10.69
C GLU A 118 15.76 16.08 -10.01
N LEU A 119 16.13 15.98 -8.74
CA LEU A 119 16.71 17.09 -7.99
C LEU A 119 18.21 17.15 -8.29
N ASP A 120 18.68 18.31 -8.70
CA ASP A 120 20.08 18.60 -9.05
C ASP A 120 20.71 17.58 -10.03
N PRO A 121 20.15 17.45 -11.26
CA PRO A 121 20.58 16.44 -12.22
C PRO A 121 22.01 16.63 -12.75
N SER A 122 22.56 17.83 -12.65
CA SER A 122 23.95 18.17 -13.03
C SER A 122 24.92 18.15 -11.85
N GLY A 123 24.43 17.96 -10.63
CA GLY A 123 25.25 18.04 -9.42
C GLY A 123 25.95 16.73 -9.06
N LYS A 124 26.27 16.59 -7.76
CA LYS A 124 27.06 15.46 -7.22
C LYS A 124 26.44 14.09 -7.49
N ALA A 125 25.12 14.03 -7.69
CA ALA A 125 24.40 12.80 -7.94
C ALA A 125 24.48 12.31 -9.40
N SER A 126 24.85 13.15 -10.37
CA SER A 126 24.72 12.86 -11.81
C SER A 126 25.40 11.55 -12.23
N GLU A 127 26.70 11.42 -11.97
CA GLU A 127 27.48 10.24 -12.38
C GLU A 127 27.12 8.98 -11.59
N LEU A 128 26.78 9.11 -10.31
CA LEU A 128 26.27 7.99 -9.52
C LEU A 128 24.90 7.52 -10.02
N ARG A 129 24.02 8.45 -10.39
CA ARG A 129 22.68 8.15 -10.92
C ARG A 129 22.76 7.36 -12.22
N LYS A 130 23.65 7.73 -13.14
CA LYS A 130 23.89 6.96 -14.39
C LYS A 130 24.34 5.53 -14.10
N ARG A 131 25.28 5.34 -13.17
CA ARG A 131 25.81 4.02 -12.79
C ARG A 131 24.82 3.14 -12.03
N LEU A 132 23.95 3.74 -11.22
CA LEU A 132 23.00 3.03 -10.36
C LEU A 132 21.63 2.80 -11.01
N LEU A 133 21.10 3.78 -11.74
CA LEU A 133 19.72 3.81 -12.23
C LEU A 133 19.62 4.01 -13.75
N GLY A 134 20.74 4.12 -14.46
CA GLY A 134 20.75 4.23 -15.92
C GLY A 134 20.15 2.99 -16.60
N LYS A 135 19.66 3.16 -17.83
CA LYS A 135 19.00 2.10 -18.61
C LYS A 135 19.87 0.83 -18.76
N GLU A 136 21.18 1.01 -18.87
CA GLU A 136 22.18 -0.06 -19.03
C GLU A 136 23.00 -0.29 -17.76
N ALA A 137 22.58 0.30 -16.64
CA ALA A 137 23.29 0.19 -15.38
C ALA A 137 23.41 -1.28 -14.94
N LYS A 138 24.62 -1.65 -14.52
CA LYS A 138 24.93 -2.90 -13.81
C LYS A 138 25.53 -2.55 -12.45
N PRO A 139 24.71 -2.09 -11.49
CA PRO A 139 25.22 -1.54 -10.25
C PRO A 139 26.02 -2.59 -9.48
N THR A 140 27.16 -2.17 -8.96
CA THR A 140 28.02 -2.99 -8.11
C THR A 140 27.90 -2.59 -6.65
N LYS A 141 28.46 -3.41 -5.75
CA LYS A 141 28.64 -3.01 -4.35
C LYS A 141 29.45 -1.71 -4.23
N ALA A 142 30.49 -1.56 -5.05
CA ALA A 142 31.32 -0.35 -5.05
C ALA A 142 30.53 0.92 -5.39
N ASP A 143 29.52 0.84 -6.26
CA ASP A 143 28.64 1.96 -6.58
C ASP A 143 27.73 2.33 -5.39
N THR A 144 27.23 1.32 -4.67
CA THR A 144 26.45 1.54 -3.43
C THR A 144 27.31 2.19 -2.35
N ASP A 145 28.51 1.64 -2.11
CA ASP A 145 29.44 2.18 -1.12
C ASP A 145 29.87 3.63 -1.50
N ALA A 146 30.00 3.92 -2.80
CA ALA A 146 30.30 5.26 -3.29
C ALA A 146 29.16 6.25 -3.04
N LEU A 147 27.91 5.82 -3.21
CA LEU A 147 26.74 6.64 -2.88
C LEU A 147 26.66 6.93 -1.38
N GLU A 148 26.88 5.93 -0.53
CA GLU A 148 26.88 6.12 0.93
C GLU A 148 27.98 7.09 1.38
N ARG A 149 29.21 6.95 0.84
CA ARG A 149 30.28 7.91 1.09
C ARG A 149 29.91 9.32 0.64
N ALA A 150 29.29 9.47 -0.53
CA ALA A 150 28.89 10.77 -1.07
C ALA A 150 27.83 11.44 -0.17
N ILE A 151 26.84 10.68 0.32
CA ILE A 151 25.80 11.20 1.23
C ILE A 151 26.42 11.62 2.56
N ASN A 152 27.34 10.83 3.11
CA ASN A 152 28.01 11.17 4.37
C ASN A 152 28.90 12.42 4.22
N ALA A 153 29.57 12.57 3.08
CA ALA A 153 30.37 13.76 2.79
C ALA A 153 29.53 15.00 2.44
N SER A 154 28.26 14.84 2.09
CA SER A 154 27.38 15.94 1.67
C SER A 154 25.94 15.69 2.12
N PRO A 155 25.67 15.70 3.44
CA PRO A 155 24.39 15.27 4.00
C PRO A 155 23.21 16.18 3.62
N GLU A 156 23.50 17.41 3.20
CA GLU A 156 22.53 18.42 2.83
C GLU A 156 22.28 18.50 1.31
N ASP A 157 22.85 17.58 0.51
CA ASP A 157 22.68 17.55 -0.94
C ASP A 157 21.36 16.86 -1.35
N LEU A 158 20.44 17.62 -1.95
CA LEU A 158 19.12 17.11 -2.35
C LEU A 158 19.20 16.01 -3.41
N GLY A 159 20.09 16.13 -4.39
CA GLY A 159 20.22 15.18 -5.47
C GLY A 159 20.72 13.83 -4.97
N LEU A 160 21.71 13.82 -4.07
CA LEU A 160 22.23 12.61 -3.43
C LEU A 160 21.19 11.95 -2.52
N ARG A 161 20.43 12.75 -1.74
CA ARG A 161 19.35 12.22 -0.88
C ARG A 161 18.23 11.58 -1.70
N GLN A 162 17.83 12.22 -2.80
CA GLN A 162 16.83 11.64 -3.69
C GLN A 162 17.35 10.38 -4.38
N LEU A 163 18.60 10.40 -4.87
CA LEU A 163 19.22 9.22 -5.49
C LEU A 163 19.29 8.05 -4.52
N TYR A 164 19.66 8.29 -3.26
CA TYR A 164 19.64 7.26 -2.22
C TYR A 164 18.28 6.63 -2.04
N LEU A 165 17.25 7.46 -1.86
CA LEU A 165 15.88 6.99 -1.73
C LEU A 165 15.48 6.14 -2.93
N HIS A 166 15.76 6.60 -4.16
CA HIS A 166 15.46 5.85 -5.38
C HIS A 166 16.22 4.52 -5.47
N TRP A 167 17.48 4.50 -5.04
CA TRP A 167 18.33 3.32 -5.06
C TRP A 167 17.80 2.20 -4.16
N ILE A 168 17.48 2.52 -2.91
CA ILE A 168 16.97 1.52 -1.93
C ILE A 168 15.49 1.18 -2.15
N ASP A 169 14.74 2.04 -2.84
CA ASP A 169 13.32 1.87 -3.15
C ASP A 169 13.05 1.15 -4.49
N GLN A 170 14.02 0.39 -4.99
CA GLN A 170 13.80 -0.47 -6.16
C GLN A 170 12.83 -1.61 -5.85
N TYR A 171 12.12 -2.09 -6.87
CA TYR A 171 11.10 -3.14 -6.74
C TYR A 171 11.58 -4.36 -5.92
N LYS A 172 12.79 -4.86 -6.21
CA LYS A 172 13.42 -6.01 -5.51
C LYS A 172 13.77 -5.74 -4.04
N PHE A 173 13.92 -4.48 -3.65
CA PHE A 173 14.43 -4.05 -2.34
C PHE A 173 13.35 -3.49 -1.40
N ARG A 174 12.20 -3.08 -1.94
CA ARG A 174 11.07 -2.49 -1.19
C ARG A 174 10.56 -3.30 0.00
N LYS A 175 10.73 -4.62 -0.03
CA LYS A 175 10.29 -5.53 1.05
C LYS A 175 11.41 -5.89 2.04
N LEU A 176 12.63 -5.45 1.79
CA LEU A 176 13.80 -5.73 2.63
C LEU A 176 14.19 -4.52 3.48
N TYR A 177 14.14 -3.32 2.88
CA TYR A 177 14.67 -2.09 3.46
C TYR A 177 13.57 -1.09 3.87
N GLN A 178 12.43 -1.54 4.41
CA GLN A 178 11.30 -0.64 4.69
C GLN A 178 11.66 0.49 5.65
N ASP A 179 12.44 0.21 6.70
CA ASP A 179 12.83 1.24 7.66
C ASP A 179 13.81 2.23 7.03
N ASP A 180 14.76 1.76 6.21
CA ASP A 180 15.71 2.62 5.52
C ASP A 180 15.01 3.49 4.47
N ILE A 181 14.06 2.94 3.70
CA ILE A 181 13.24 3.69 2.75
C ILE A 181 12.42 4.77 3.49
N ARG A 182 11.77 4.41 4.61
CA ARG A 182 11.02 5.37 5.43
C ARG A 182 11.93 6.49 5.92
N ASN A 183 13.09 6.15 6.46
CA ASN A 183 14.04 7.11 7.03
C ASN A 183 14.66 8.00 5.95
N ALA A 184 15.04 7.44 4.79
CA ALA A 184 15.57 8.18 3.65
C ALA A 184 14.52 9.14 3.06
N ALA A 185 13.27 8.69 2.95
CA ALA A 185 12.17 9.54 2.52
C ALA A 185 11.94 10.71 3.50
N GLN A 186 11.94 10.44 4.81
CA GLN A 186 11.83 11.49 5.83
C GLN A 186 12.98 12.48 5.75
N ALA A 187 14.23 12.02 5.63
CA ALA A 187 15.40 12.89 5.50
C ALA A 187 15.33 13.82 4.28
N LEU A 188 14.80 13.33 3.15
CA LEU A 188 14.58 14.17 1.97
C LEU A 188 13.47 15.20 2.20
N ILE A 189 12.35 14.80 2.81
CA ILE A 189 11.24 15.71 3.16
C ILE A 189 11.73 16.84 4.07
N ASP A 190 12.47 16.49 5.12
CA ASP A 190 13.01 17.45 6.09
C ASP A 190 14.01 18.41 5.44
N LEU A 191 14.87 17.91 4.55
CA LEU A 191 15.84 18.73 3.83
C LEU A 191 15.16 19.72 2.86
N ILE A 192 14.10 19.29 2.16
CA ILE A 192 13.29 20.19 1.31
C ILE A 192 12.62 21.27 2.17
N ALA A 193 12.06 20.89 3.33
CA ALA A 193 11.44 21.84 4.25
C ALA A 193 12.46 22.85 4.80
N LYS A 194 13.63 22.38 5.25
CA LYS A 194 14.73 23.20 5.78
C LYS A 194 15.26 24.21 4.78
N ARG A 195 15.43 23.83 3.51
CA ARG A 195 15.89 24.75 2.45
C ARG A 195 14.85 25.81 2.09
N GLY A 196 13.58 25.55 2.40
CA GLY A 196 12.46 26.37 1.97
C GLY A 196 12.09 26.11 0.51
N VAL A 197 10.80 26.10 0.24
CA VAL A 197 10.27 26.03 -1.13
C VAL A 197 9.99 27.45 -1.61
N PRO A 198 10.56 27.89 -2.75
CA PRO A 198 10.20 29.18 -3.33
C PRO A 198 8.69 29.28 -3.56
N LYS A 199 8.13 30.49 -3.53
CA LYS A 199 6.67 30.67 -3.70
C LYS A 199 6.18 30.28 -5.10
N THR A 200 7.01 30.50 -6.12
CA THR A 200 6.66 30.30 -7.54
C THR A 200 7.88 29.82 -8.33
N GLY A 201 7.64 29.40 -9.58
CA GLY A 201 8.68 29.01 -10.53
C GLY A 201 8.96 27.51 -10.58
N GLU A 202 9.79 27.12 -11.55
CA GLU A 202 10.09 25.70 -11.84
C GLU A 202 10.71 24.97 -10.64
N THR A 203 11.63 25.62 -9.93
CA THR A 203 12.24 25.05 -8.72
C THR A 203 11.21 24.75 -7.63
N ALA A 204 10.24 25.64 -7.43
CA ALA A 204 9.14 25.40 -6.48
C ALA A 204 8.35 24.15 -6.87
N THR A 205 7.94 24.06 -8.14
CA THR A 205 7.22 22.91 -8.68
C THR A 205 8.02 21.61 -8.52
N LYS A 206 9.33 21.64 -8.79
CA LYS A 206 10.20 20.46 -8.65
C LYS A 206 10.29 19.99 -7.20
N LEU A 207 10.52 20.90 -6.27
CA LEU A 207 10.65 20.57 -4.85
C LEU A 207 9.33 20.07 -4.25
N VAL A 208 8.20 20.70 -4.58
CA VAL A 208 6.88 20.25 -4.14
C VAL A 208 6.58 18.85 -4.66
N THR A 209 6.79 18.62 -5.96
CA THR A 209 6.53 17.30 -6.55
C THR A 209 7.45 16.24 -5.96
N ALA A 210 8.76 16.51 -5.81
CA ALA A 210 9.69 15.57 -5.18
C ALA A 210 9.30 15.24 -3.73
N ARG A 211 8.85 16.24 -2.95
CA ARG A 211 8.35 16.01 -1.58
C ARG A 211 7.15 15.08 -1.55
N ARG A 212 6.17 15.26 -2.44
CA ARG A 212 4.98 14.39 -2.55
C ARG A 212 5.36 12.95 -2.88
N PHE A 213 6.28 12.75 -3.81
CA PHE A 213 6.82 11.44 -4.15
C PHE A 213 7.62 10.79 -3.01
N ALA A 214 8.32 11.59 -2.19
CA ALA A 214 8.98 11.11 -0.98
C ALA A 214 7.95 10.70 0.10
N LEU A 215 6.90 11.51 0.33
CA LEU A 215 5.79 11.17 1.22
C LEU A 215 5.14 9.85 0.81
N TYR A 216 4.83 9.68 -0.48
CA TYR A 216 4.27 8.43 -1.00
C TYR A 216 5.16 7.23 -0.68
N ARG A 217 6.48 7.33 -0.89
CA ARG A 217 7.44 6.27 -0.56
C ARG A 217 7.51 5.98 0.93
N LYS A 218 7.48 7.02 1.79
CA LYS A 218 7.41 6.88 3.25
C LYS A 218 6.18 6.07 3.67
N VAL A 219 4.99 6.45 3.20
CA VAL A 219 3.73 5.75 3.52
C VAL A 219 3.78 4.30 3.03
N ARG A 220 4.21 4.08 1.79
CA ARG A 220 4.31 2.74 1.21
C ARG A 220 5.28 1.85 1.99
N ALA A 221 6.44 2.36 2.36
CA ALA A 221 7.43 1.61 3.14
C ALA A 221 6.88 1.19 4.50
N ILE A 222 6.19 2.11 5.20
CA ILE A 222 5.49 1.79 6.44
C ILE A 222 4.44 0.72 6.18
N ALA A 223 3.57 0.90 5.18
CA ALA A 223 2.51 -0.04 4.83
C ALA A 223 3.03 -1.45 4.46
N TYR A 224 4.21 -1.55 3.86
CA TYR A 224 4.82 -2.83 3.48
C TYR A 224 5.33 -3.62 4.69
N ARG A 225 5.48 -3.01 5.86
CA ARG A 225 5.80 -3.73 7.10
C ARG A 225 4.73 -4.71 7.54
N ASP A 226 3.47 -4.46 7.16
CA ASP A 226 2.30 -5.28 7.49
C ASP A 226 2.02 -6.39 6.45
N LEU A 227 2.88 -6.54 5.44
CA LEU A 227 2.75 -7.66 4.52
C LEU A 227 3.08 -8.98 5.25
N PRO A 228 2.34 -10.07 5.02
CA PRO A 228 2.54 -11.34 5.73
C PRO A 228 3.99 -11.84 5.71
N GLU A 229 4.65 -11.77 4.55
CA GLU A 229 6.04 -12.20 4.38
C GLU A 229 7.06 -11.31 5.13
N VAL A 230 6.69 -10.07 5.45
CA VAL A 230 7.53 -9.14 6.21
C VAL A 230 7.23 -9.27 7.70
N THR A 231 5.96 -9.29 8.08
CA THR A 231 5.52 -9.47 9.47
C THR A 231 5.98 -10.81 10.03
N GLY A 232 5.97 -11.89 9.23
CA GLY A 232 6.46 -13.20 9.66
C GLY A 232 7.94 -13.20 10.05
N ASN A 233 8.78 -12.45 9.32
CA ASN A 233 10.20 -12.30 9.61
C ASN A 233 10.49 -11.22 10.67
N ARG A 234 9.66 -10.18 10.71
CA ARG A 234 9.86 -8.99 11.54
C ARG A 234 8.51 -8.56 12.13
N PRO A 235 8.06 -9.20 13.23
CA PRO A 235 6.75 -8.92 13.82
C PRO A 235 6.57 -7.46 14.22
N ILE A 236 5.33 -6.96 14.11
CA ILE A 236 4.95 -5.62 14.57
C ILE A 236 4.73 -5.68 16.09
N LYS A 237 5.63 -5.08 16.87
CA LYS A 237 5.61 -5.13 18.35
C LYS A 237 4.39 -4.43 18.96
N SER A 238 3.97 -3.31 18.37
CA SER A 238 2.81 -2.54 18.83
C SER A 238 1.92 -2.21 17.64
N PRO A 239 0.85 -3.00 17.39
CA PRO A 239 -0.07 -2.76 16.28
C PRO A 239 -0.72 -1.36 16.31
N LYS A 240 -1.03 -0.85 17.51
CA LYS A 240 -1.62 0.48 17.69
C LYS A 240 -0.67 1.61 17.29
N GLU A 241 0.58 1.56 17.74
CA GLU A 241 1.57 2.58 17.37
C GLU A 241 1.93 2.49 15.88
N TYR A 242 1.99 1.26 15.34
CA TYR A 242 2.17 1.07 13.90
C TYR A 242 1.03 1.68 13.08
N ASP A 243 -0.22 1.44 13.49
CA ASP A 243 -1.40 1.99 12.83
C ASP A 243 -1.38 3.53 12.88
N LYS A 244 -1.10 4.11 14.05
CA LYS A 244 -0.93 5.55 14.23
C LYS A 244 0.15 6.12 13.31
N LEU A 245 1.29 5.45 13.21
CA LEU A 245 2.40 5.86 12.33
C LEU A 245 1.99 5.84 10.85
N LEU A 246 1.33 4.77 10.41
CA LEU A 246 0.87 4.64 9.02
C LEU A 246 -0.18 5.71 8.68
N ARG A 247 -1.18 5.90 9.54
CA ARG A 247 -2.23 6.90 9.35
C ARG A 247 -1.67 8.32 9.36
N GLY A 248 -0.73 8.63 10.25
CA GLY A 248 -0.05 9.92 10.28
C GLY A 248 0.68 10.20 8.98
N ALA A 249 1.50 9.26 8.51
CA ALA A 249 2.20 9.42 7.24
C ALA A 249 1.23 9.56 6.05
N PHE A 250 0.11 8.82 6.04
CA PHE A 250 -0.91 8.94 5.00
C PHE A 250 -1.60 10.31 5.05
N ALA A 251 -1.91 10.82 6.24
CA ALA A 251 -2.47 12.15 6.42
C ALA A 251 -1.51 13.24 5.89
N ASP A 252 -0.20 13.12 6.15
CA ASP A 252 0.82 14.02 5.60
C ASP A 252 0.80 14.01 4.06
N LEU A 253 0.71 12.83 3.44
CA LEU A 253 0.60 12.69 1.98
C LEU A 253 -0.66 13.37 1.44
N ILE A 254 -1.82 13.13 2.06
CA ILE A 254 -3.09 13.72 1.61
C ILE A 254 -3.11 15.24 1.79
N ALA A 255 -2.56 15.75 2.90
CA ALA A 255 -2.45 17.18 3.13
C ALA A 255 -1.60 17.88 2.05
N ASP A 256 -0.56 17.21 1.54
CA ASP A 256 0.36 17.80 0.58
C ASP A 256 -0.04 17.57 -0.90
N ALA A 257 -0.50 16.36 -1.23
CA ALA A 257 -0.78 15.92 -2.60
C ALA A 257 -2.27 15.92 -2.97
N GLY A 258 -3.16 16.00 -1.98
CA GLY A 258 -4.58 15.72 -2.16
C GLY A 258 -4.89 14.23 -2.33
N ARG A 259 -6.18 13.92 -2.50
CA ARG A 259 -6.68 12.57 -2.84
C ARG A 259 -6.82 12.39 -4.35
N GLY A 260 -6.91 11.14 -4.79
CA GLY A 260 -7.27 10.78 -6.16
C GLY A 260 -6.14 11.04 -7.16
N ARG A 261 -4.89 11.05 -6.71
CA ARG A 261 -3.71 11.11 -7.60
C ARG A 261 -3.40 9.72 -8.14
N GLN A 262 -3.41 9.56 -9.46
CA GLN A 262 -3.19 8.26 -10.10
C GLN A 262 -1.87 7.57 -9.70
N GLU A 263 -0.81 8.35 -9.45
CA GLU A 263 0.51 7.84 -9.07
C GLU A 263 0.52 7.25 -7.66
N PHE A 264 -0.44 7.67 -6.82
CA PHE A 264 -0.53 7.31 -5.41
C PHE A 264 -1.75 6.43 -5.10
N ILE A 265 -2.64 6.18 -6.06
CA ILE A 265 -3.95 5.57 -5.80
C ILE A 265 -3.90 4.21 -5.10
N LEU A 266 -2.87 3.41 -5.36
CA LEU A 266 -2.70 2.10 -4.72
C LEU A 266 -2.53 2.20 -3.20
N ILE A 267 -2.03 3.34 -2.67
CA ILE A 267 -1.97 3.55 -1.23
C ILE A 267 -3.35 3.90 -0.66
N GLU A 268 -4.16 4.69 -1.37
CA GLU A 268 -5.53 4.99 -0.95
C GLU A 268 -6.40 3.74 -0.92
N ILE A 269 -6.32 2.90 -1.95
CA ILE A 269 -6.98 1.58 -1.99
C ILE A 269 -6.56 0.73 -0.78
N ARG A 270 -5.28 0.75 -0.41
CA ARG A 270 -4.81 0.02 0.77
C ARG A 270 -5.39 0.59 2.06
N MET A 271 -5.46 1.91 2.21
CA MET A 271 -6.04 2.54 3.39
C MET A 271 -7.53 2.22 3.52
N LEU A 272 -8.29 2.23 2.42
CA LEU A 272 -9.69 1.80 2.41
C LEU A 272 -9.86 0.35 2.86
N ARG A 273 -9.04 -0.57 2.35
CA ARG A 273 -9.05 -1.98 2.79
C ARG A 273 -8.76 -2.13 4.27
N ARG A 274 -7.81 -1.34 4.79
CA ARG A 274 -7.46 -1.35 6.22
C ARG A 274 -8.60 -0.86 7.11
N ASP A 275 -9.41 0.07 6.59
CA ASP A 275 -10.62 0.57 7.26
C ASP A 275 -11.85 -0.33 7.02
N ALA A 276 -11.65 -1.53 6.45
CA ALA A 276 -12.70 -2.48 6.09
C ALA A 276 -13.74 -1.92 5.09
N LEU A 277 -13.39 -0.89 4.32
CA LEU A 277 -14.20 -0.28 3.28
C LEU A 277 -13.90 -0.93 1.92
N LEU A 278 -14.19 -2.24 1.82
CA LEU A 278 -13.75 -3.09 0.71
C LEU A 278 -14.45 -2.78 -0.61
N GLY A 279 -15.75 -2.49 -0.59
CA GLY A 279 -16.53 -2.04 -1.74
C GLY A 279 -16.03 -0.71 -2.27
N SER A 280 -15.73 0.23 -1.38
CA SER A 280 -15.12 1.52 -1.72
C SER A 280 -13.74 1.33 -2.34
N ALA A 281 -12.91 0.44 -1.77
CA ALA A 281 -11.60 0.08 -2.33
C ALA A 281 -11.73 -0.54 -3.72
N LEU A 282 -12.72 -1.42 -3.92
CA LEU A 282 -12.97 -2.09 -5.18
C LEU A 282 -13.49 -1.11 -6.25
N ALA A 283 -14.42 -0.22 -5.90
CA ALA A 283 -14.90 0.81 -6.80
C ALA A 283 -13.77 1.78 -7.22
N LEU A 284 -12.93 2.20 -6.26
CA LEU A 284 -11.77 3.05 -6.53
C LEU A 284 -10.75 2.35 -7.43
N LEU A 285 -10.56 1.04 -7.26
CA LEU A 285 -9.71 0.23 -8.12
C LEU A 285 -10.20 0.22 -9.58
N GLU A 286 -11.51 0.05 -9.79
CA GLU A 286 -12.08 0.08 -11.14
C GLU A 286 -12.05 1.50 -11.74
N ASP A 287 -12.35 2.55 -10.95
CA ASP A 287 -12.29 3.94 -11.40
C ASP A 287 -10.90 4.33 -11.94
N TYR A 288 -9.82 3.75 -11.39
CA TYR A 288 -8.44 3.97 -11.81
C TYR A 288 -7.86 2.81 -12.64
N GLY A 289 -8.66 1.80 -12.98
CA GLY A 289 -8.14 0.56 -13.58
C GLY A 289 -7.46 0.76 -14.93
N SER A 290 -7.85 1.80 -15.70
CA SER A 290 -7.27 2.11 -17.01
C SER A 290 -5.86 2.72 -16.95
N VAL A 291 -5.46 3.30 -15.82
CA VAL A 291 -4.14 3.92 -15.62
C VAL A 291 -3.19 3.04 -14.80
N LEU A 292 -3.67 1.91 -14.29
CA LEU A 292 -2.87 0.92 -13.58
C LEU A 292 -2.27 -0.09 -14.55
N GLU A 293 -1.08 -0.61 -14.22
CA GLU A 293 -0.59 -1.80 -14.93
C GLU A 293 -1.59 -2.96 -14.73
N PRO A 294 -1.94 -3.72 -15.80
CA PRO A 294 -2.96 -4.77 -15.74
C PRO A 294 -2.74 -5.79 -14.62
N LYS A 295 -1.47 -6.11 -14.34
CA LYS A 295 -1.08 -6.99 -13.23
C LYS A 295 -1.61 -6.49 -11.88
N TRP A 296 -1.47 -5.20 -11.60
CA TRP A 296 -1.88 -4.64 -10.31
C TRP A 296 -3.40 -4.54 -10.19
N LEU A 297 -4.10 -4.17 -11.26
CA LEU A 297 -5.57 -4.20 -11.31
C LEU A 297 -6.08 -5.61 -10.94
N LEU A 298 -5.63 -6.63 -11.66
CA LEU A 298 -6.13 -7.99 -11.49
C LEU A 298 -5.76 -8.59 -10.14
N LYS A 299 -4.53 -8.39 -9.68
CA LYS A 299 -4.12 -8.83 -8.35
C LYS A 299 -5.01 -8.24 -7.27
N LYS A 300 -5.21 -6.92 -7.30
CA LYS A 300 -5.97 -6.21 -6.25
C LYS A 300 -7.45 -6.55 -6.31
N ARG A 301 -8.02 -6.69 -7.52
CA ARG A 301 -9.40 -7.12 -7.72
C ARG A 301 -9.62 -8.49 -7.07
N ARG A 302 -8.79 -9.48 -7.39
CA ARG A 302 -8.84 -10.81 -6.78
C ARG A 302 -8.73 -10.74 -5.26
N ASP A 303 -7.73 -10.02 -4.75
CA ASP A 303 -7.48 -9.92 -3.30
C ASP A 303 -8.71 -9.32 -2.57
N ILE A 304 -9.29 -8.22 -3.08
CA ILE A 304 -10.44 -7.55 -2.46
C ILE A 304 -11.72 -8.38 -2.56
N LEU A 305 -11.96 -9.04 -3.70
CA LEU A 305 -13.11 -9.94 -3.86
C LEU A 305 -13.04 -11.13 -2.91
N GLY A 306 -11.84 -11.66 -2.68
CA GLY A 306 -11.60 -12.68 -1.65
C GLY A 306 -11.90 -12.16 -0.24
N GLU A 307 -11.45 -10.95 0.09
CA GLU A 307 -11.73 -10.29 1.38
C GLU A 307 -13.22 -10.02 1.61
N LEU A 308 -13.99 -9.78 0.54
CA LEU A 308 -15.46 -9.64 0.57
C LEU A 308 -16.20 -10.99 0.68
N GLY A 309 -15.50 -12.12 0.55
CA GLY A 309 -16.13 -13.44 0.45
C GLY A 309 -16.90 -13.66 -0.87
N TRP A 310 -16.65 -12.85 -1.90
CA TRP A 310 -17.35 -12.93 -3.19
C TRP A 310 -16.70 -13.97 -4.10
N SER A 311 -16.93 -15.25 -3.78
CA SER A 311 -16.26 -16.40 -4.39
C SER A 311 -16.39 -16.48 -5.90
N PHE A 312 -17.59 -16.24 -6.46
CA PHE A 312 -17.83 -16.28 -7.91
C PHE A 312 -16.95 -15.29 -8.70
N PRO A 313 -17.07 -13.97 -8.50
CA PRO A 313 -16.19 -13.02 -9.17
C PRO A 313 -14.73 -13.16 -8.72
N GLY A 314 -14.47 -13.57 -7.48
CA GLY A 314 -13.12 -13.81 -6.97
C GLY A 314 -12.39 -14.91 -7.75
N SER A 315 -13.09 -16.00 -8.09
CA SER A 315 -12.55 -17.09 -8.92
C SER A 315 -12.25 -16.63 -10.35
N GLU A 316 -13.12 -15.82 -10.96
CA GLU A 316 -12.87 -15.23 -12.28
C GLU A 316 -11.63 -14.33 -12.26
N ALA A 317 -11.51 -13.45 -11.26
CA ALA A 317 -10.36 -12.59 -11.09
C ALA A 317 -9.07 -13.39 -10.87
N ALA A 318 -9.13 -14.49 -10.11
CA ALA A 318 -7.98 -15.39 -9.90
C ALA A 318 -7.51 -16.03 -11.20
N LYS A 319 -8.42 -16.53 -12.05
CA LYS A 319 -8.08 -17.10 -13.36
C LYS A 319 -7.39 -16.08 -14.27
N LEU A 320 -7.87 -14.84 -14.29
CA LEU A 320 -7.26 -13.76 -15.08
C LEU A 320 -5.88 -13.35 -14.58
N TYR A 321 -5.64 -13.45 -13.27
CA TYR A 321 -4.36 -13.10 -12.65
C TYR A 321 -3.31 -14.22 -12.72
N ALA A 322 -3.71 -15.49 -12.82
CA ALA A 322 -2.81 -16.65 -12.81
C ALA A 322 -1.57 -16.53 -13.72
N PRO A 323 -1.64 -15.98 -14.96
CA PRO A 323 -0.45 -15.81 -15.81
C PRO A 323 0.63 -14.89 -15.21
N PHE A 324 0.27 -14.00 -14.27
CA PHE A 324 1.22 -13.10 -13.60
C PHE A 324 1.82 -13.67 -12.31
N GLU A 325 1.32 -14.81 -11.83
CA GLU A 325 1.86 -15.50 -10.65
C GLU A 325 3.10 -16.31 -11.00
N SER A 326 3.09 -17.00 -12.14
CA SER A 326 4.22 -17.79 -12.64
C SER A 326 5.47 -16.95 -12.92
N ASP A 327 5.31 -15.66 -13.27
CA ASP A 327 6.45 -14.75 -13.49
C ASP A 327 7.22 -14.39 -12.20
N GLN A 328 6.66 -14.66 -11.01
CA GLN A 328 7.30 -14.29 -9.74
C GLN A 328 8.34 -15.30 -9.24
N SER A 329 8.39 -16.51 -9.81
CA SER A 329 9.38 -17.53 -9.42
C SER A 329 10.76 -17.31 -10.05
N VAL A 330 10.89 -16.44 -11.05
CA VAL A 330 12.15 -16.23 -11.79
C VAL A 330 13.00 -15.08 -11.22
N THR A 331 12.46 -14.29 -10.29
CA THR A 331 13.13 -13.08 -9.73
C THR A 331 13.39 -13.14 -8.23
N ARG A 332 13.30 -14.32 -7.60
CA ARG A 332 13.71 -14.53 -6.20
C ARG A 332 15.15 -14.98 -6.09
#